data_AF-A0A7C8IXE6-F1
#
_entry.id   AF-A0A7C8IXE6-F1
#
_cell.length_a   1.000
_cell.length_b   1.000
_cell.length_c   1.000
_cell.angle_alpha   90.00
_cell.angle_beta   90.00
_cell.angle_gamma   90.00
#
_symmetry.space_group_name_H-M   'P 1'
#
loop_
_entity.id
_entity.type
_entity.pdbx_description
1 polymer ?
#
loop_
_entity_poly.entity_id
_entity_poly.type
_entity_poly.pdbx_seq_one_letter_code
_entity_poly.pdbx_strand_id
1 'polypeptide(L)'
;MRCTAPLTLALVAGVTALDFSQSHDTNSSVWSAVAKAPASASSSQLLSSRLWNRPSKRQTGWSPPSNLANALQEVWNHCMSTYSNFWGFKNYGWDQIHATGGKINVCVRWESSATITEAQRAQVASVYAAQYQKWFSWLYGYDNFPYSKIDVNVVGWAVRDKSLLQGSTAGITVYTDTDSEGAPQCSEACGRFFHQDGNYNSCPGGASAHYDQSLWLTDGWSGGAGGDWGQRIGREYFIGSLGSSNVHILLHEMGHTFGLDDFYDWLPTGQTNFIMNAGSATVITDFDGWMLRNWWNGLSRYRGWQ
;
A
#
# COMPACT_ATOMS: atom_id res chain seq x y z
N MET A 1 24.07 7.79 -26.06
CA MET A 1 22.91 8.66 -25.75
C MET A 1 21.73 7.75 -25.54
N ARG A 2 21.36 7.52 -24.27
CA ARG A 2 20.24 6.63 -23.91
C ARG A 2 18.98 7.48 -23.86
N CYS A 3 18.06 7.27 -24.79
CA CYS A 3 16.72 7.84 -24.76
C CYS A 3 15.96 7.19 -23.61
N THR A 4 15.68 7.97 -22.57
CA THR A 4 14.59 7.72 -21.62
C THR A 4 13.28 7.96 -22.35
N ALA A 5 12.51 6.91 -22.59
CA ALA A 5 11.15 7.03 -23.11
C ALA A 5 10.21 7.40 -21.95
N PRO A 6 9.37 8.44 -22.10
CA PRO A 6 8.32 8.74 -21.13
C PRO A 6 7.22 7.67 -21.24
N LEU A 7 6.69 7.25 -20.10
CA LEU A 7 5.54 6.36 -19.99
C LEU A 7 4.30 7.12 -20.48
N THR A 8 3.96 6.99 -21.76
CA THR A 8 2.67 7.47 -22.28
C THR A 8 1.59 6.43 -21.98
N LEU A 9 0.89 6.63 -20.87
CA LEU A 9 -0.38 5.96 -20.57
C LEU A 9 -1.38 6.34 -21.66
N ALA A 10 -1.92 5.36 -22.38
CA ALA A 10 -2.99 5.61 -23.35
C ALA A 10 -4.24 6.15 -22.62
N LEU A 11 -4.72 7.33 -23.02
CA LEU A 11 -5.87 7.99 -22.43
C LEU A 11 -7.15 7.17 -22.64
N VAL A 12 -7.63 6.52 -21.58
CA VAL A 12 -9.07 6.42 -21.31
C VAL A 12 -9.47 7.73 -20.64
N ALA A 13 -10.36 8.51 -21.26
CA ALA A 13 -10.81 9.77 -20.71
C ALA A 13 -11.43 9.56 -19.32
N GLY A 14 -10.78 10.06 -18.27
CA GLY A 14 -11.32 10.10 -16.91
C GLY A 14 -10.47 9.44 -15.81
N VAL A 15 -9.42 8.68 -16.13
CA VAL A 15 -8.57 8.06 -15.09
C VAL A 15 -7.48 9.02 -14.66
N THR A 16 -7.63 9.65 -13.50
CA THR A 16 -6.49 10.29 -12.81
C THR A 16 -5.85 9.24 -11.91
N ALA A 17 -4.61 8.86 -12.21
CA ALA A 17 -3.77 8.17 -11.24
C ALA A 17 -3.14 9.21 -10.32
N LEU A 18 -3.09 8.96 -9.02
CA LEU A 18 -2.20 9.68 -8.13
C LEU A 18 -1.15 8.68 -7.64
N ASP A 19 0.04 8.78 -8.22
CA ASP A 19 1.22 8.09 -7.73
C ASP A 19 1.78 8.93 -6.59
N PHE A 20 1.59 8.46 -5.35
CA PHE A 20 2.14 9.11 -4.15
C PHE A 20 3.58 8.68 -3.90
N SER A 21 3.97 7.53 -4.47
CA SER A 21 5.34 7.06 -4.55
C SER A 21 6.12 7.85 -5.59
N GLN A 22 7.30 8.31 -5.20
CA GLN A 22 8.22 8.98 -6.10
C GLN A 22 9.18 7.99 -6.73
N SER A 23 9.71 8.33 -7.91
CA SER A 23 10.64 7.45 -8.66
C SER A 23 11.87 6.98 -7.86
N HIS A 24 12.19 7.66 -6.75
CA HIS A 24 13.25 7.31 -5.82
C HIS A 24 13.02 5.96 -5.11
N ASP A 25 11.77 5.54 -4.86
CA ASP A 25 11.45 4.25 -4.21
C ASP A 25 11.94 3.06 -5.02
N THR A 26 12.09 3.23 -6.34
CA THR A 26 12.58 2.17 -7.24
C THR A 26 14.09 1.92 -7.09
N ASN A 27 14.81 2.81 -6.42
CA ASN A 27 16.26 2.73 -6.23
C ASN A 27 16.62 1.95 -4.95
N SER A 28 17.20 0.76 -5.11
CA SER A 28 17.68 -0.09 -4.00
C SER A 28 18.60 0.63 -3.00
N SER A 29 19.31 1.70 -3.38
CA SER A 29 20.20 2.41 -2.45
C SER A 29 19.42 3.08 -1.32
N VAL A 30 18.17 3.51 -1.57
CA VAL A 30 17.29 4.10 -0.54
C VAL A 30 17.05 3.08 0.58
N TRP A 31 16.72 1.85 0.20
CA TRP A 31 16.38 0.76 1.13
C TRP A 31 17.61 0.15 1.82
N SER A 32 18.81 0.41 1.30
CA SER A 32 20.06 -0.16 1.80
C SER A 32 20.57 0.49 3.10
N ALA A 33 20.04 1.66 3.49
CA ALA A 33 20.46 2.38 4.69
C ALA A 33 20.25 1.59 5.99
N VAL A 34 19.21 0.74 6.06
CA VAL A 34 18.96 -0.13 7.23
C VAL A 34 19.70 -1.48 7.16
N ALA A 35 20.25 -1.86 6.00
CA ALA A 35 20.95 -3.15 5.83
C ALA A 35 22.25 -3.27 6.65
N LYS A 36 22.71 -2.18 7.30
CA LYS A 36 23.84 -2.18 8.24
C LYS A 36 23.44 -2.46 9.70
N ALA A 37 22.16 -2.62 10.02
CA ALA A 37 21.73 -3.07 11.34
C ALA A 37 21.79 -4.60 11.41
N PRO A 38 22.63 -5.20 12.29
CA PRO A 38 22.79 -6.65 12.33
C PRO A 38 21.50 -7.33 12.78
N ALA A 39 21.11 -8.37 12.03
CA ALA A 39 20.03 -9.31 12.35
C ALA A 39 20.43 -10.25 13.50
N SER A 40 20.83 -9.72 14.65
CA SER A 40 20.94 -10.41 15.95
C SER A 40 21.64 -9.49 16.95
N ALA A 41 20.89 -8.74 17.74
CA ALA A 41 21.37 -8.18 19.00
C ALA A 41 20.31 -8.41 20.08
N SER A 42 20.65 -9.39 20.91
CA SER A 42 20.03 -9.90 22.12
C SER A 42 19.01 -9.01 22.85
N SER A 43 17.82 -9.57 22.98
CA SER A 43 17.02 -9.65 24.19
C SER A 43 17.84 -9.52 25.50
N SER A 44 17.80 -8.35 26.13
CA SER A 44 17.74 -8.16 27.60
C SER A 44 17.96 -6.70 28.05
N GLN A 45 18.35 -5.76 27.18
CA GLN A 45 18.62 -4.36 27.58
C GLN A 45 17.59 -3.30 27.08
N LEU A 46 16.52 -3.70 26.40
CA LEU A 46 15.44 -2.80 25.94
C LEU A 46 14.18 -2.80 26.84
N LEU A 47 14.30 -3.30 28.07
CA LEU A 47 13.15 -3.44 28.99
C LEU A 47 12.73 -2.14 29.71
N SER A 48 13.30 -0.97 29.39
CA SER A 48 13.00 0.25 30.16
C SER A 48 12.83 1.56 29.39
N SER A 49 12.60 1.52 28.07
CA SER A 49 12.21 2.74 27.35
C SER A 49 11.03 2.49 26.41
N ARG A 50 9.83 2.75 26.95
CA ARG A 50 8.63 3.20 26.24
C ARG A 50 7.84 2.12 25.49
N LEU A 51 7.08 1.41 26.31
CA LEU A 51 5.78 0.78 26.02
C LEU A 51 4.78 1.74 25.31
N TRP A 52 5.02 2.13 24.06
CA TRP A 52 4.00 2.80 23.22
C TRP A 52 3.60 1.97 22.00
N ASN A 53 3.81 0.65 22.03
CA ASN A 53 3.30 -0.27 21.01
C ASN A 53 1.81 -0.63 21.21
N ARG A 54 0.92 0.37 21.35
CA ARG A 54 -0.53 0.14 21.26
C ARG A 54 -1.33 1.43 21.07
N PRO A 55 -2.21 1.53 20.07
CA PRO A 55 -3.34 2.43 20.15
C PRO A 55 -4.32 1.88 21.20
N SER A 56 -4.05 2.15 22.48
CA SER A 56 -4.90 1.75 23.61
C SER A 56 -5.71 2.90 24.20
N LYS A 57 -5.97 3.93 23.40
CA LYS A 57 -7.06 4.87 23.69
C LYS A 57 -8.00 4.92 22.51
N ARG A 58 -9.25 4.49 22.75
CA ARG A 58 -10.38 5.06 22.03
C ARG A 58 -10.23 6.57 22.15
N GLN A 59 -10.02 7.22 21.03
CA GLN A 59 -9.88 8.66 20.94
C GLN A 59 -10.85 9.12 19.88
N THR A 60 -11.58 10.18 20.18
CA THR A 60 -12.41 10.91 19.23
C THR A 60 -11.69 12.20 18.87
N GLY A 61 -11.71 12.57 17.60
CA GLY A 61 -11.10 13.80 17.10
C GLY A 61 -9.57 13.80 17.03
N TRP A 62 -9.06 14.93 16.55
CA TRP A 62 -7.63 15.19 16.37
C TRP A 62 -6.99 15.70 17.67
N SER A 63 -6.14 14.88 18.27
CA SER A 63 -5.39 15.20 19.49
C SER A 63 -4.09 14.37 19.54
N PRO A 64 -3.12 14.63 18.65
CA PRO A 64 -1.85 13.93 18.65
C PRO A 64 -1.00 14.30 19.89
N PRO A 65 0.00 13.47 20.27
CA PRO A 65 1.01 13.83 21.25
C PRO A 65 1.66 15.17 20.90
N SER A 66 1.89 16.03 21.90
CA SER A 66 2.43 17.38 21.69
C SER A 66 3.78 17.39 20.99
N ASN A 67 4.61 16.36 21.21
CA ASN A 67 5.91 16.20 20.56
C ASN A 67 5.82 15.80 19.08
N LEU A 68 4.64 15.39 18.59
CA LEU A 68 4.39 15.05 17.18
C LEU A 68 3.55 16.12 16.48
N ALA A 69 2.76 16.91 17.23
CA ALA A 69 1.76 17.82 16.69
C ALA A 69 2.30 18.79 15.63
N ASN A 70 3.45 19.42 15.87
CA ASN A 70 4.05 20.36 14.90
C ASN A 70 4.46 19.66 13.60
N ALA A 71 5.18 18.55 13.70
CA ALA A 71 5.59 17.76 12.54
C ALA A 71 4.39 17.25 11.73
N LEU A 72 3.33 16.78 12.39
CA LEU A 72 2.11 16.32 11.72
C LEU A 72 1.38 17.45 10.98
N GLN A 73 1.42 18.68 11.52
CA GLN A 73 0.87 19.85 10.84
C GLN A 73 1.68 20.23 9.61
N GLU A 74 3.02 20.16 9.69
CA GLU A 74 3.91 20.40 8.55
C GLU A 74 3.63 19.41 7.41
N VAL A 75 3.52 18.10 7.73
CA VAL A 75 3.14 17.07 6.76
C VAL A 75 1.80 17.39 6.11
N TRP A 76 0.77 17.66 6.91
CA TRP A 76 -0.56 17.95 6.39
C TRP A 76 -0.57 19.14 5.42
N ASN A 77 0.09 20.23 5.82
CA ASN A 77 0.20 21.42 4.98
C ASN A 77 0.97 21.14 3.69
N HIS A 78 2.04 20.35 3.78
CA HIS A 78 2.81 19.93 2.62
C HIS A 78 1.93 19.15 1.64
N CYS A 79 1.27 18.07 2.08
CA CYS A 79 0.39 17.27 1.23
C CYS A 79 -0.69 18.13 0.56
N MET A 80 -1.36 19.01 1.32
CA MET A 80 -2.38 19.92 0.77
C MET A 80 -1.84 20.88 -0.30
N SER A 81 -0.58 21.29 -0.18
CA SER A 81 0.06 22.19 -1.16
C SER A 81 0.57 21.45 -2.40
N THR A 82 0.96 20.18 -2.25
CA THR A 82 1.53 19.35 -3.31
C THR A 82 0.46 18.82 -4.24
N TYR A 83 -0.69 18.37 -3.72
CA TYR A 83 -1.73 17.73 -4.52
C TYR A 83 -2.79 18.72 -5.00
N SER A 84 -2.80 18.98 -6.30
CA SER A 84 -3.76 19.88 -6.96
C SER A 84 -5.23 19.46 -6.78
N ASN A 85 -5.49 18.15 -6.59
CA ASN A 85 -6.82 17.59 -6.34
C ASN A 85 -6.92 16.82 -5.01
N PHE A 86 -6.18 17.25 -3.98
CA PHE A 86 -6.13 16.62 -2.66
C PHE A 86 -7.50 16.18 -2.14
N TRP A 87 -8.46 17.10 -2.15
CA TRP A 87 -9.80 16.82 -1.63
C TRP A 87 -10.71 16.15 -2.64
N GLY A 88 -10.53 16.38 -3.94
CA GLY A 88 -11.44 15.89 -4.97
C GLY A 88 -11.08 14.51 -5.50
N PHE A 89 -9.90 13.96 -5.23
CA PHE A 89 -9.53 12.61 -5.63
C PHE A 89 -10.32 11.55 -4.84
N LYS A 90 -11.03 10.65 -5.53
CA LYS A 90 -12.01 9.71 -4.93
C LYS A 90 -11.58 8.25 -4.98
N ASN A 91 -10.28 7.99 -5.14
CA ASN A 91 -9.77 6.63 -5.20
C ASN A 91 -8.67 6.33 -4.18
N TYR A 92 -8.48 7.17 -3.15
CA TYR A 92 -7.61 6.81 -2.03
C TYR A 92 -8.06 5.47 -1.45
N GLY A 93 -7.15 4.73 -0.81
CA GLY A 93 -7.48 3.54 -0.02
C GLY A 93 -8.62 3.77 0.97
N TRP A 94 -8.78 5.01 1.45
CA TRP A 94 -9.93 5.48 2.23
C TRP A 94 -11.27 5.35 1.51
N ASP A 95 -11.36 5.85 0.28
CA ASP A 95 -12.56 5.75 -0.54
C ASP A 95 -12.84 4.30 -0.92
N GLN A 96 -11.78 3.50 -1.15
CA GLN A 96 -11.89 2.06 -1.46
C GLN A 96 -12.52 1.29 -0.29
N ILE A 97 -11.95 1.39 0.92
CA ILE A 97 -12.51 0.71 2.10
C ILE A 97 -13.90 1.22 2.46
N HIS A 98 -14.22 2.48 2.15
CA HIS A 98 -15.56 3.01 2.35
C HIS A 98 -16.55 2.38 1.37
N ALA A 99 -16.23 2.35 0.08
CA ALA A 99 -17.08 1.81 -0.97
C ALA A 99 -17.36 0.31 -0.82
N THR A 100 -16.41 -0.46 -0.28
CA THR A 100 -16.52 -1.91 -0.11
C THR A 100 -17.09 -2.34 1.25
N GLY A 101 -17.35 -1.39 2.15
CA GLY A 101 -17.78 -1.69 3.51
C GLY A 101 -16.71 -2.42 4.35
N GLY A 102 -15.44 -2.02 4.22
CA GLY A 102 -14.34 -2.54 5.01
C GLY A 102 -13.63 -3.74 4.38
N LYS A 103 -13.52 -3.78 3.06
CA LYS A 103 -12.79 -4.82 2.33
C LYS A 103 -11.81 -4.22 1.32
N ILE A 104 -10.75 -4.95 1.00
CA ILE A 104 -9.87 -4.66 -0.13
C ILE A 104 -9.68 -5.96 -0.88
N ASN A 105 -10.18 -6.02 -2.11
CA ASN A 105 -9.97 -7.13 -3.02
C ASN A 105 -8.73 -6.84 -3.86
N VAL A 106 -7.82 -7.80 -3.90
CA VAL A 106 -6.48 -7.64 -4.47
C VAL A 106 -6.30 -8.65 -5.59
N CYS A 107 -5.83 -8.19 -6.74
CA CYS A 107 -5.38 -9.07 -7.80
C CYS A 107 -3.85 -9.05 -7.91
N VAL A 108 -3.21 -10.22 -7.82
CA VAL A 108 -1.76 -10.32 -7.91
C VAL A 108 -1.33 -10.35 -9.38
N ARG A 109 -0.43 -9.46 -9.78
CA ARG A 109 0.26 -9.50 -11.07
C ARG A 109 1.60 -10.21 -10.89
N TRP A 110 1.68 -11.44 -11.39
CA TRP A 110 2.88 -12.27 -11.30
C TRP A 110 3.76 -12.06 -12.54
N GLU A 111 4.59 -11.02 -12.49
CA GLU A 111 5.49 -10.63 -13.59
C GLU A 111 6.79 -11.44 -13.52
N SER A 112 6.67 -12.77 -13.60
CA SER A 112 7.79 -13.68 -13.34
C SER A 112 7.83 -14.96 -14.15
N SER A 113 9.07 -15.43 -14.36
CA SER A 113 9.52 -16.79 -14.80
C SER A 113 8.93 -17.93 -14.01
N ALA A 114 8.96 -17.70 -12.72
CA ALA A 114 9.00 -18.76 -11.76
C ALA A 114 7.61 -19.38 -11.63
N THR A 115 7.59 -20.69 -11.46
CA THR A 115 6.41 -21.36 -10.95
C THR A 115 6.17 -20.95 -9.50
N ILE A 116 4.91 -20.89 -9.10
CA ILE A 116 4.50 -20.65 -7.72
C ILE A 116 3.49 -21.70 -7.30
N THR A 117 3.71 -22.31 -6.14
CA THR A 117 2.82 -23.34 -5.59
C THR A 117 1.58 -22.73 -4.93
N GLU A 118 0.53 -23.51 -4.78
CA GLU A 118 -0.67 -23.12 -4.04
C GLU A 118 -0.36 -22.67 -2.61
N ALA A 119 0.52 -23.39 -1.91
CA ALA A 119 0.95 -23.03 -0.56
C ALA A 119 1.67 -21.67 -0.52
N GLN A 120 2.55 -21.39 -1.49
CA GLN A 120 3.19 -20.08 -1.61
C GLN A 120 2.19 -18.97 -1.92
N ARG A 121 1.21 -19.21 -2.81
CA ARG A 121 0.14 -18.22 -3.07
C ARG A 121 -0.69 -17.93 -1.82
N ALA A 122 -1.03 -18.94 -1.04
CA ALA A 122 -1.71 -18.76 0.24
C ALA A 122 -0.86 -17.95 1.24
N GLN A 123 0.45 -18.20 1.28
CA GLN A 123 1.37 -17.42 2.11
C GLN A 123 1.50 -15.97 1.64
N VAL A 124 1.57 -15.72 0.33
CA VAL A 124 1.53 -14.37 -0.27
C VAL A 124 0.28 -13.62 0.21
N ALA A 125 -0.90 -14.23 0.08
CA ALA A 125 -2.16 -13.63 0.51
C ALA A 125 -2.18 -13.32 2.01
N SER A 126 -1.76 -14.28 2.84
CA SER A 126 -1.73 -14.12 4.29
C SER A 126 -0.74 -13.04 4.75
N VAL A 127 0.47 -13.00 4.19
CA VAL A 127 1.50 -12.01 4.56
C VAL A 127 1.09 -10.62 4.12
N TYR A 128 0.56 -10.48 2.90
CA TYR A 128 0.09 -9.21 2.38
C TYR A 128 -1.05 -8.65 3.23
N ALA A 129 -2.07 -9.46 3.55
CA ALA A 129 -3.14 -9.05 4.45
C ALA A 129 -2.61 -8.67 5.84
N ALA A 130 -1.65 -9.41 6.39
CA ALA A 130 -1.04 -9.12 7.68
C ALA A 130 -0.25 -7.80 7.69
N GLN A 131 0.38 -7.40 6.58
CA GLN A 131 1.05 -6.09 6.49
C GLN A 131 0.04 -4.95 6.56
N TYR A 132 -1.09 -5.04 5.85
CA TYR A 132 -2.17 -4.06 5.95
C TYR A 132 -2.74 -3.94 7.36
N GLN A 133 -2.87 -5.05 8.10
CA GLN A 133 -3.36 -5.01 9.48
C GLN A 133 -2.48 -4.17 10.40
N LYS A 134 -1.18 -4.03 10.11
CA LYS A 134 -0.29 -3.16 10.91
C LYS A 134 -0.70 -1.70 10.75
N TRP A 135 -1.02 -1.26 9.53
CA TRP A 135 -1.60 0.07 9.29
C TRP A 135 -2.99 0.20 9.94
N PHE A 136 -3.91 -0.72 9.67
CA PHE A 136 -5.29 -0.61 10.16
C PHE A 136 -5.42 -0.67 11.67
N SER A 137 -4.48 -1.32 12.38
CA SER A 137 -4.47 -1.34 13.84
C SER A 137 -4.46 0.05 14.47
N TRP A 138 -3.93 1.07 13.76
CA TRP A 138 -3.95 2.46 14.19
C TRP A 138 -5.35 3.10 14.16
N LEU A 139 -6.28 2.56 13.38
CA LEU A 139 -7.59 3.16 13.12
C LEU A 139 -8.71 2.52 13.94
N TYR A 140 -8.58 1.25 14.32
CA TYR A 140 -9.65 0.56 15.04
C TYR A 140 -9.98 1.23 16.38
N GLY A 141 -11.22 1.71 16.49
CA GLY A 141 -11.71 2.45 17.65
C GLY A 141 -11.24 3.90 17.75
N TYR A 142 -10.64 4.45 16.68
CA TYR A 142 -10.25 5.86 16.56
C TYR A 142 -11.28 6.65 15.76
N ASP A 143 -11.69 7.82 16.27
CA ASP A 143 -12.38 8.89 15.55
C ASP A 143 -13.51 8.39 14.64
N ASN A 144 -14.49 7.68 15.22
CA ASN A 144 -15.64 7.09 14.51
C ASN A 144 -15.30 6.23 13.29
N PHE A 145 -14.07 5.68 13.21
CA PHE A 145 -13.72 4.73 12.17
C PHE A 145 -14.68 3.53 12.24
N PRO A 146 -15.43 3.24 11.15
CA PRO A 146 -16.62 2.40 11.23
C PRO A 146 -16.29 0.90 11.31
N TYR A 147 -15.03 0.52 11.09
CA TYR A 147 -14.61 -0.87 10.99
C TYR A 147 -13.84 -1.32 12.23
N SER A 148 -14.18 -2.50 12.73
CA SER A 148 -13.37 -3.21 13.74
C SER A 148 -12.33 -4.15 13.12
N LYS A 149 -12.48 -4.44 11.83
CA LYS A 149 -11.59 -5.24 11.02
C LYS A 149 -11.83 -4.89 9.55
N ILE A 150 -10.75 -4.77 8.78
CA ILE A 150 -10.80 -4.67 7.32
C ILE A 150 -10.28 -5.99 6.76
N ASP A 151 -11.03 -6.60 5.84
CA ASP A 151 -10.64 -7.84 5.20
C ASP A 151 -9.87 -7.53 3.90
N VAL A 152 -8.65 -8.05 3.80
CA VAL A 152 -7.83 -7.95 2.59
C VAL A 152 -7.79 -9.33 1.93
N ASN A 153 -8.32 -9.44 0.72
CA ASN A 153 -8.55 -10.72 0.05
C ASN A 153 -7.80 -10.75 -1.28
N VAL A 154 -6.97 -11.77 -1.50
CA VAL A 154 -6.44 -12.03 -2.84
C VAL A 154 -7.50 -12.79 -3.64
N VAL A 155 -8.11 -12.11 -4.62
CA VAL A 155 -9.25 -12.64 -5.41
C VAL A 155 -8.85 -13.07 -6.81
N GLY A 156 -7.65 -12.70 -7.27
CA GLY A 156 -7.19 -13.04 -8.60
C GLY A 156 -5.68 -13.04 -8.76
N TRP A 157 -5.23 -13.71 -9.82
CA TRP A 157 -3.83 -13.80 -10.23
C TRP A 157 -3.73 -13.62 -11.74
N ALA A 158 -2.95 -12.64 -12.18
CA ALA A 158 -2.53 -12.49 -13.56
C ALA A 158 -1.16 -13.13 -13.76
N VAL A 159 -1.06 -14.02 -14.75
CA VAL A 159 0.16 -14.74 -15.12
C VAL A 159 0.31 -14.77 -16.63
N ARG A 160 1.54 -14.79 -17.13
CA ARG A 160 1.80 -14.98 -18.57
C ARG A 160 1.37 -16.36 -19.08
N ASP A 161 1.37 -17.36 -18.22
CA ASP A 161 0.98 -18.74 -18.51
C ASP A 161 0.36 -19.35 -17.25
N LYS A 162 -0.83 -19.92 -17.39
CA LYS A 162 -1.56 -20.59 -16.30
C LYS A 162 -0.75 -21.74 -15.69
N SER A 163 0.14 -22.36 -16.47
CA SER A 163 1.01 -23.44 -16.00
C SER A 163 1.98 -23.02 -14.88
N LEU A 164 2.23 -21.71 -14.74
CA LEU A 164 3.04 -21.16 -13.64
C LEU A 164 2.36 -21.30 -12.28
N LEU A 165 1.02 -21.38 -12.24
CA LEU A 165 0.27 -21.59 -11.01
C LEU A 165 0.14 -23.08 -10.73
N GLN A 166 1.05 -23.63 -9.93
CA GLN A 166 1.01 -25.03 -9.53
C GLN A 166 -0.04 -25.27 -8.44
N GLY A 167 -0.73 -26.41 -8.50
CA GLY A 167 -1.79 -26.77 -7.54
C GLY A 167 -3.16 -26.19 -7.90
N SER A 168 -4.06 -26.11 -6.93
CA SER A 168 -5.42 -25.61 -7.14
C SER A 168 -5.44 -24.09 -7.34
N THR A 169 -6.32 -23.65 -8.23
CA THR A 169 -6.69 -22.24 -8.42
C THR A 169 -8.16 -21.99 -8.08
N ALA A 170 -8.80 -22.93 -7.38
CA ALA A 170 -10.18 -22.76 -6.93
C ALA A 170 -10.30 -21.53 -6.02
N GLY A 171 -11.34 -20.72 -6.25
CA GLY A 171 -11.61 -19.52 -5.45
C GLY A 171 -10.82 -18.28 -5.83
N ILE A 172 -9.94 -18.35 -6.84
CA ILE A 172 -9.28 -17.18 -7.44
C ILE A 172 -9.56 -17.11 -8.95
N THR A 173 -9.69 -15.90 -9.47
CA THR A 173 -9.75 -15.68 -10.92
C THR A 173 -8.34 -15.68 -11.50
N VAL A 174 -8.10 -16.49 -12.55
CA VAL A 174 -6.80 -16.54 -13.23
C VAL A 174 -6.89 -15.78 -14.55
N TYR A 175 -6.15 -14.68 -14.63
CA TYR A 175 -6.02 -13.84 -15.82
C TYR A 175 -4.75 -14.21 -16.60
N THR A 176 -4.83 -14.12 -17.92
CA THR A 176 -3.69 -14.25 -18.85
C THR A 176 -3.57 -13.06 -19.77
N ASP A 177 -4.26 -11.97 -19.43
CA ASP A 177 -4.19 -10.72 -20.16
C ASP A 177 -2.83 -10.06 -19.90
N THR A 178 -2.43 -9.15 -20.80
CA THR A 178 -1.20 -8.38 -20.67
C THR A 178 -1.47 -6.91 -20.90
N ASP A 179 -0.73 -6.06 -20.21
CA ASP A 179 -0.74 -4.63 -20.47
C ASP A 179 0.01 -4.26 -21.76
N SER A 180 0.10 -2.96 -22.06
CA SER A 180 0.81 -2.44 -23.23
C SER A 180 2.30 -2.77 -23.29
N GLU A 181 2.91 -3.14 -22.15
CA GLU A 181 4.32 -3.53 -22.04
C GLU A 181 4.50 -5.05 -22.10
N GLY A 182 3.40 -5.80 -22.26
CA GLY A 182 3.40 -7.26 -22.29
C GLY A 182 3.50 -7.91 -20.90
N ALA A 183 3.34 -7.13 -19.82
CA ALA A 183 3.38 -7.65 -18.47
C ALA A 183 1.99 -8.22 -18.07
N PRO A 184 1.93 -9.36 -17.35
CA PRO A 184 0.66 -9.95 -16.93
C PRO A 184 -0.23 -8.98 -16.17
N GLN A 185 -1.47 -8.82 -16.63
CA GLN A 185 -2.42 -7.85 -16.11
C GLN A 185 -3.72 -8.52 -15.68
N CYS A 186 -4.28 -8.06 -14.57
CA CYS A 186 -5.65 -8.41 -14.18
C CYS A 186 -6.63 -7.63 -15.07
N SER A 187 -7.81 -8.19 -15.34
CA SER A 187 -8.74 -7.57 -16.29
C SER A 187 -9.08 -6.12 -15.94
N GLU A 188 -8.75 -5.19 -16.85
CA GLU A 188 -9.05 -3.76 -16.66
C GLU A 188 -10.54 -3.51 -16.43
N ALA A 189 -11.39 -4.30 -17.10
CA ALA A 189 -12.84 -4.24 -16.99
C ALA A 189 -13.37 -4.46 -15.55
N CYS A 190 -12.55 -5.04 -14.66
CA CYS A 190 -12.87 -5.33 -13.27
C CYS A 190 -12.00 -4.56 -12.27
N GLY A 191 -11.03 -3.76 -12.73
CA GLY A 191 -10.11 -3.06 -11.84
C GLY A 191 -10.66 -1.70 -11.44
N ARG A 192 -10.75 -1.44 -10.14
CA ARG A 192 -11.21 -0.16 -9.60
C ARG A 192 -10.43 1.04 -10.14
N PHE A 193 -9.13 0.88 -10.35
CA PHE A 193 -8.27 1.90 -10.95
C PHE A 193 -8.82 2.42 -12.30
N PHE A 194 -9.41 1.52 -13.11
CA PHE A 194 -10.00 1.86 -14.41
C PHE A 194 -11.48 2.29 -14.31
N HIS A 195 -12.13 2.00 -13.19
CA HIS A 195 -13.56 2.20 -12.93
C HIS A 195 -13.79 3.05 -11.67
N GLN A 196 -13.09 4.18 -11.56
CA GLN A 196 -13.21 5.11 -10.43
C GLN A 196 -14.60 5.76 -10.33
N ASP A 197 -15.40 5.70 -11.41
CA ASP A 197 -16.81 6.07 -11.46
C ASP A 197 -17.74 5.03 -10.81
N GLY A 198 -17.20 3.87 -10.42
CA GLY A 198 -17.95 2.75 -9.83
C GLY A 198 -18.73 1.93 -10.86
N ASN A 199 -18.53 2.15 -12.16
CA ASN A 199 -19.27 1.47 -13.22
C ASN A 199 -18.55 0.20 -13.67
N TYR A 200 -18.94 -0.95 -13.11
CA TYR A 200 -18.38 -2.26 -13.44
C TYR A 200 -19.23 -3.05 -14.46
N ASN A 201 -20.01 -2.39 -15.32
CA ASN A 201 -20.86 -3.09 -16.29
C ASN A 201 -20.07 -3.93 -17.30
N SER A 202 -18.80 -3.59 -17.54
CA SER A 202 -17.87 -4.37 -18.36
C SER A 202 -17.24 -5.54 -17.62
N CYS A 203 -17.28 -5.57 -16.28
CA CYS A 203 -16.68 -6.65 -15.50
C CYS A 203 -17.54 -7.91 -15.58
N PRO A 204 -17.00 -9.07 -16.00
CA PRO A 204 -17.68 -10.34 -15.82
C PRO A 204 -17.94 -10.60 -14.32
N GLY A 205 -19.22 -10.69 -13.94
CA GLY A 205 -19.62 -10.79 -12.52
C GLY A 205 -19.87 -9.43 -11.85
N GLY A 206 -19.81 -8.33 -12.62
CA GLY A 206 -20.18 -6.98 -12.21
C GLY A 206 -19.39 -6.48 -11.00
N ALA A 207 -20.00 -5.55 -10.26
CA ALA A 207 -19.41 -4.95 -9.08
C ALA A 207 -19.06 -5.97 -7.97
N SER A 208 -19.65 -7.17 -7.94
CA SER A 208 -19.26 -8.19 -6.95
C SER A 208 -17.93 -8.89 -7.26
N ALA A 209 -17.47 -8.85 -8.52
CA ALA A 209 -16.28 -9.55 -8.98
C ALA A 209 -15.06 -8.61 -9.18
N HIS A 210 -15.21 -7.32 -8.90
CA HIS A 210 -14.14 -6.34 -9.06
C HIS A 210 -12.99 -6.55 -8.06
N TYR A 211 -11.82 -6.02 -8.41
CA TYR A 211 -10.70 -5.86 -7.49
C TYR A 211 -10.39 -4.38 -7.29
N ASP A 212 -10.00 -4.02 -6.07
CA ASP A 212 -9.68 -2.66 -5.66
C ASP A 212 -8.24 -2.28 -6.00
N GLN A 213 -7.33 -3.24 -5.80
CA GLN A 213 -5.89 -3.01 -5.88
C GLN A 213 -5.18 -4.16 -6.58
N SER A 214 -3.95 -3.88 -7.01
CA SER A 214 -3.06 -4.84 -7.62
C SER A 214 -1.73 -4.95 -6.88
N LEU A 215 -1.29 -6.19 -6.63
CA LEU A 215 0.04 -6.48 -6.09
C LEU A 215 0.92 -7.01 -7.20
N TRP A 216 1.90 -6.23 -7.63
CA TRP A 216 2.80 -6.59 -8.71
C TRP A 216 4.06 -7.18 -8.09
N LEU A 217 4.33 -8.43 -8.40
CA LEU A 217 5.53 -9.15 -7.98
C LEU A 217 6.43 -9.29 -9.21
N THR A 218 7.39 -8.38 -9.33
CA THR A 218 8.19 -8.19 -10.55
C THR A 218 9.61 -8.73 -10.38
N ASP A 219 10.05 -9.58 -11.31
CA ASP A 219 11.43 -10.09 -11.36
C ASP A 219 12.43 -8.93 -11.48
N GLY A 220 13.44 -8.89 -10.60
CA GLY A 220 14.54 -7.92 -10.69
C GLY A 220 14.18 -6.48 -10.31
N TRP A 221 12.95 -6.23 -9.86
CA TRP A 221 12.57 -4.92 -9.34
C TRP A 221 13.25 -4.67 -7.99
N SER A 222 13.96 -3.54 -7.89
CA SER A 222 14.97 -3.30 -6.85
C SER A 222 14.46 -2.52 -5.63
N GLY A 223 13.22 -2.03 -5.69
CA GLY A 223 12.62 -1.20 -4.65
C GLY A 223 11.11 -1.42 -4.57
N GLY A 224 10.35 -0.35 -4.42
CA GLY A 224 8.90 -0.36 -4.40
C GLY A 224 8.30 0.74 -5.26
N ALA A 225 7.00 0.64 -5.50
CA ALA A 225 6.14 1.74 -5.94
C ALA A 225 4.73 1.46 -5.41
N GLY A 226 3.99 2.51 -5.09
CA GLY A 226 2.72 2.37 -4.40
C GLY A 226 1.80 3.56 -4.60
N GLY A 227 0.50 3.28 -4.62
CA GLY A 227 -0.52 4.30 -4.79
C GLY A 227 -1.92 3.76 -4.61
N ASP A 228 -2.90 4.45 -5.20
CA ASP A 228 -4.30 4.04 -5.19
C ASP A 228 -4.52 2.69 -5.89
N TRP A 229 -3.74 2.41 -6.93
CA TRP A 229 -3.82 1.18 -7.72
C TRP A 229 -3.25 -0.07 -7.02
N GLY A 230 -2.56 0.08 -5.89
CA GLY A 230 -1.92 -1.00 -5.14
C GLY A 230 -0.41 -0.79 -4.98
N GLN A 231 0.37 -1.87 -5.06
CA GLN A 231 1.83 -1.83 -4.87
C GLN A 231 2.56 -2.70 -5.90
N ARG A 232 3.78 -2.27 -6.25
CA ARG A 232 4.76 -3.04 -7.03
C ARG A 232 6.02 -3.20 -6.22
N ILE A 233 6.50 -4.43 -6.12
CA ILE A 233 7.71 -4.77 -5.38
C ILE A 233 8.49 -5.89 -6.08
N GLY A 234 9.79 -5.96 -5.77
CA GLY A 234 10.64 -7.06 -6.22
C GLY A 234 10.08 -8.41 -5.79
N ARG A 235 9.83 -9.31 -6.73
CA ARG A 235 9.33 -10.66 -6.42
C ARG A 235 10.32 -11.39 -5.52
N GLU A 236 11.61 -11.36 -5.85
CA GLU A 236 12.65 -12.04 -5.07
C GLU A 236 12.68 -11.53 -3.62
N TYR A 237 12.58 -10.22 -3.47
CA TYR A 237 12.49 -9.56 -2.16
C TYR A 237 11.25 -10.00 -1.39
N PHE A 238 10.07 -9.94 -2.01
CA PHE A 238 8.81 -10.26 -1.34
C PHE A 238 8.74 -11.74 -0.95
N ILE A 239 9.06 -12.64 -1.88
CA ILE A 239 9.08 -14.08 -1.63
C ILE A 239 10.11 -14.43 -0.56
N GLY A 240 11.29 -13.82 -0.59
CA GLY A 240 12.31 -13.97 0.46
C GLY A 240 11.88 -13.42 1.82
N SER A 241 10.91 -12.51 1.86
CA SER A 241 10.40 -11.85 3.07
C SER A 241 9.11 -12.48 3.62
N LEU A 242 8.60 -13.58 3.05
CA LEU A 242 7.35 -14.20 3.50
C LEU A 242 7.40 -14.76 4.94
N GLY A 243 8.59 -14.93 5.51
CA GLY A 243 8.80 -15.30 6.92
C GLY A 243 9.01 -14.11 7.86
N SER A 244 9.10 -12.89 7.32
CA SER A 244 9.40 -11.69 8.09
C SER A 244 8.14 -11.11 8.73
N SER A 245 8.25 -10.66 9.99
CA SER A 245 7.13 -9.95 10.64
C SER A 245 6.79 -8.64 9.93
N ASN A 246 7.81 -7.93 9.44
CA ASN A 246 7.66 -6.68 8.71
C ASN A 246 8.29 -6.82 7.33
N VAL A 247 7.50 -6.63 6.28
CA VAL A 247 7.98 -6.56 4.91
C VAL A 247 8.21 -5.08 4.61
N HIS A 248 9.39 -4.59 4.98
CA HIS A 248 9.76 -3.16 5.03
C HIS A 248 9.30 -2.34 3.81
N ILE A 249 9.71 -2.72 2.59
CA ILE A 249 9.36 -1.96 1.37
C ILE A 249 7.84 -1.95 1.19
N LEU A 250 7.20 -3.11 1.33
CA LEU A 250 5.74 -3.22 1.20
C LEU A 250 4.99 -2.35 2.22
N LEU A 251 5.49 -2.24 3.47
CA LEU A 251 4.85 -1.38 4.47
C LEU A 251 4.88 0.08 4.05
N HIS A 252 5.99 0.55 3.48
CA HIS A 252 6.11 1.89 2.93
C HIS A 252 5.12 2.09 1.77
N GLU A 253 5.14 1.20 0.77
CA GLU A 253 4.27 1.31 -0.40
C GLU A 253 2.77 1.28 -0.06
N MET A 254 2.39 0.55 0.99
CA MET A 254 1.01 0.54 1.50
C MET A 254 0.60 1.88 2.11
N GLY A 255 1.53 2.70 2.59
CA GLY A 255 1.26 4.04 3.10
C GLY A 255 0.76 4.98 2.01
N HIS A 256 1.37 4.92 0.82
CA HIS A 256 0.97 5.70 -0.35
C HIS A 256 -0.48 5.44 -0.78
N THR A 257 -0.96 4.21 -0.66
CA THR A 257 -2.38 3.89 -0.87
C THR A 257 -3.32 4.75 -0.03
N PHE A 258 -2.88 5.20 1.15
CA PHE A 258 -3.66 6.07 2.04
C PHE A 258 -3.25 7.55 1.99
N GLY A 259 -2.52 7.95 0.95
CA GLY A 259 -2.10 9.34 0.71
C GLY A 259 -0.90 9.79 1.53
N LEU A 260 -0.14 8.87 2.14
CA LEU A 260 1.09 9.25 2.82
C LEU A 260 2.17 9.58 1.79
N ASP A 261 2.85 10.70 1.97
CA ASP A 261 3.89 11.19 1.06
C ASP A 261 5.24 10.50 1.29
N ASP A 262 6.08 10.59 0.27
CA ASP A 262 7.51 10.43 0.41
C ASP A 262 8.20 11.63 1.05
N PHE A 263 9.36 11.35 1.66
CA PHE A 263 10.15 12.32 2.41
C PHE A 263 11.61 12.38 1.95
N TYR A 264 11.82 12.50 0.63
CA TYR A 264 13.15 12.56 0.02
C TYR A 264 13.85 13.91 0.16
N ASP A 265 13.10 14.98 -0.06
CA ASP A 265 13.66 16.33 -0.20
C ASP A 265 13.48 17.19 1.06
N TRP A 266 12.73 16.69 2.04
CA TRP A 266 12.45 17.39 3.27
C TRP A 266 12.06 16.42 4.40
N LEU A 267 12.23 16.87 5.64
CA LEU A 267 11.80 16.13 6.82
C LEU A 267 10.99 17.04 7.74
N PRO A 268 9.90 16.54 8.35
CA PRO A 268 9.19 17.26 9.39
C PRO A 268 10.08 17.51 10.61
N THR A 269 9.88 18.63 11.28
CA THR A 269 10.66 19.08 12.42
C THR A 269 10.75 18.00 13.50
N GLY A 270 11.98 17.57 13.80
CA GLY A 270 12.26 16.60 14.85
C GLY A 270 11.94 15.14 14.50
N GLN A 271 11.57 14.84 13.25
CA GLN A 271 11.33 13.47 12.78
C GLN A 271 12.43 13.05 11.82
N THR A 272 13.04 11.90 12.09
CA THR A 272 14.17 11.38 11.28
C THR A 272 14.07 9.89 10.97
N ASN A 273 13.24 9.14 11.70
CA ASN A 273 13.09 7.69 11.54
C ASN A 273 11.60 7.31 11.57
N PHE A 274 11.04 7.02 10.42
CA PHE A 274 9.64 6.62 10.23
C PHE A 274 9.48 5.96 8.86
N ILE A 275 8.50 5.06 8.68
CA ILE A 275 8.44 4.15 7.52
C ILE A 275 8.35 4.91 6.20
N MET A 276 7.64 6.05 6.18
CA MET A 276 7.48 6.89 4.98
C MET A 276 8.72 7.71 4.63
N ASN A 277 9.69 7.83 5.52
CA ASN A 277 11.04 8.25 5.16
C ASN A 277 11.82 7.00 4.76
N ALA A 278 11.73 6.64 3.48
CA ALA A 278 12.18 5.36 2.94
C ALA A 278 13.60 5.01 3.41
N GLY A 279 13.76 3.79 3.94
CA GLY A 279 15.05 3.33 4.46
C GLY A 279 15.48 3.92 5.81
N SER A 280 14.66 4.71 6.50
CA SER A 280 14.97 5.22 7.85
C SER A 280 14.39 4.35 8.98
N ALA A 281 13.33 3.58 8.72
CA ALA A 281 12.72 2.65 9.66
C ALA A 281 12.25 1.39 8.94
N THR A 282 12.27 0.23 9.60
CA THR A 282 11.80 -1.06 9.02
C THR A 282 10.41 -1.46 9.50
N VAL A 283 9.76 -0.61 10.29
CA VAL A 283 8.46 -0.82 10.92
C VAL A 283 7.65 0.46 10.87
N ILE A 284 6.32 0.36 10.89
CA ILE A 284 5.42 1.50 11.10
C ILE A 284 5.67 2.05 12.50
N THR A 285 6.05 3.32 12.59
CA THR A 285 6.31 4.03 13.84
C THR A 285 5.08 4.77 14.33
N ASP A 286 5.16 5.36 15.53
CA ASP A 286 4.11 6.23 16.06
C ASP A 286 3.83 7.41 15.14
N PHE A 287 4.85 8.00 14.53
CA PHE A 287 4.68 9.13 13.63
C PHE A 287 3.87 8.74 12.40
N ASP A 288 4.19 7.60 11.79
CA ASP A 288 3.44 7.04 10.64
C ASP A 288 1.98 6.76 10.99
N GLY A 289 1.74 6.14 12.15
CA GLY A 289 0.40 5.86 12.65
C GLY A 289 -0.43 7.13 12.87
N TRP A 290 0.20 8.21 13.35
CA TRP A 290 -0.46 9.50 13.50
C TRP A 290 -0.67 10.24 12.18
N MET A 291 0.23 10.09 11.20
CA MET A 291 0.00 10.59 9.84
C MET A 291 -1.23 9.92 9.21
N LEU A 292 -1.34 8.59 9.33
CA LEU A 292 -2.50 7.82 8.86
C LEU A 292 -3.81 8.30 9.54
N ARG A 293 -3.76 8.54 10.86
CA ARG A 293 -4.90 9.08 11.62
C ARG A 293 -5.29 10.50 11.20
N ASN A 294 -4.32 11.33 10.80
CA ASN A 294 -4.58 12.69 10.32
C ASN A 294 -5.38 12.65 9.01
N TRP A 295 -4.96 11.79 8.09
CA TRP A 295 -5.68 11.52 6.84
C TRP A 295 -7.12 11.06 7.08
N TRP A 296 -7.33 10.05 7.95
CA TRP A 296 -8.68 9.66 8.32
C TRP A 296 -9.46 10.85 8.89
N ASN A 297 -8.89 11.59 9.85
CA ASN A 297 -9.55 12.69 10.53
C ASN A 297 -10.03 13.79 9.55
N GLY A 298 -9.14 14.25 8.67
CA GLY A 298 -9.45 15.30 7.70
C GLY A 298 -10.37 14.82 6.57
N LEU A 299 -10.02 13.71 5.92
CA LEU A 299 -10.71 13.23 4.72
C LEU A 299 -12.14 12.78 5.04
N SER A 300 -12.34 12.02 6.10
CA SER A 300 -13.68 11.52 6.46
C SER A 300 -14.67 12.65 6.79
N ARG A 301 -14.22 13.73 7.45
CA ARG A 301 -15.04 14.93 7.70
C ARG A 301 -15.38 15.66 6.42
N TYR A 302 -14.37 15.87 5.56
CA TYR A 302 -14.60 16.49 4.25
C TYR A 302 -15.56 15.67 3.38
N ARG A 303 -15.50 14.34 3.48
CA ARG A 303 -16.39 13.40 2.77
C ARG A 303 -17.78 13.26 3.41
N GLY A 304 -17.98 13.72 4.65
CA GLY A 304 -19.23 13.53 5.40
C GLY A 304 -19.47 12.08 5.84
N TRP A 305 -18.41 11.30 6.07
CA TRP A 305 -18.49 9.91 6.56
C TRP A 305 -18.62 9.80 8.09
N GLN A 306 -18.43 10.91 8.80
CA GLN A 306 -18.55 11.03 10.25
C GLN A 306 -19.54 12.12 10.64
#